data_AF-A0A942YAF0-F1
#
_entry.id   AF-A0A942YAF0-F1
#
_cell.length_a   1.000
_cell.length_b   1.000
_cell.length_c   1.000
_cell.angle_alpha   90.00
_cell.angle_beta   90.00
_cell.angle_gamma   90.00
#
_symmetry.space_group_name_H-M   'P 1'
#
loop_
_entity.id
_entity.type
_entity.pdbx_description
1 polymer ?
#
loop_
_entity_poly.entity_id
_entity_poly.type
_entity_poly.pdbx_seq_one_letter_code
_entity_poly.pdbx_strand_id
1 'polypeptide(L)'
;MLQRTAAVTAALVITLISVTGCAAGPGGTASSATTAAVPQLDPQVASTLDDALRTVQASPGVASATNRIELHQRYTAADGTDVTPPGLDAWNNRDAGPAAPPPIGGVSPDDPVLPPVPTPSTRPAPPAGATETHSFSSAFVVTMDPDAPPSEAAAVPVAMAERIAWTGVTLTLQVPTGPGHVLSSVTYSGTFDQQIPDETALGVASGLATLAATPGVTGLEASIPQTMRIDYGSLTIGVSSADDATLARVRGVIDGTAFAGTTLHGSFGNGAKP
;
A
#
# COMPACT_ATOMS: atom_id res chain seq x y z
N MET A 1 18.15 37.46 29.78
CA MET A 1 17.27 38.04 28.75
C MET A 1 17.25 37.08 27.58
N LEU A 2 16.19 36.28 27.45
CA LEU A 2 16.02 35.29 26.37
C LEU A 2 15.48 35.99 25.12
N GLN A 3 16.20 35.91 24.00
CA GLN A 3 15.66 36.23 22.67
C GLN A 3 14.85 35.02 22.17
N ARG A 4 13.53 35.20 22.09
CA ARG A 4 12.61 34.31 21.39
C ARG A 4 12.68 34.63 19.89
N THR A 5 13.20 33.70 19.10
CA THR A 5 13.11 33.77 17.64
C THR A 5 11.85 33.01 17.22
N ALA A 6 10.83 33.74 16.77
CA ALA A 6 9.60 33.19 16.23
C ALA A 6 9.86 32.69 14.80
N ALA A 7 9.67 31.39 14.56
CA ALA A 7 9.62 30.83 13.21
C ALA A 7 8.23 31.10 12.63
N VAL A 8 8.21 31.80 11.50
CA VAL A 8 7.02 32.16 10.73
C VAL A 8 6.57 30.94 9.93
N THR A 9 5.44 30.35 10.30
CA THR A 9 4.78 29.30 9.53
C THR A 9 4.08 29.94 8.33
N ALA A 10 4.65 29.79 7.14
CA ALA A 10 3.97 30.16 5.90
C ALA A 10 2.97 29.06 5.55
N ALA A 11 1.68 29.30 5.79
CA ALA A 11 0.59 28.45 5.34
C ALA A 11 0.42 28.61 3.82
N LEU A 12 0.78 27.58 3.05
CA LEU A 12 0.49 27.50 1.62
C LEU A 12 -0.96 27.04 1.45
N VAL A 13 -1.87 28.01 1.27
CA VAL A 13 -3.27 27.76 0.92
C VAL A 13 -3.34 27.43 -0.57
N ILE A 14 -3.41 26.15 -0.92
CA ILE A 14 -3.69 25.71 -2.29
C ILE A 14 -5.19 25.89 -2.52
N THR A 15 -5.53 26.93 -3.29
CA THR A 15 -6.89 27.21 -3.72
C THR A 15 -7.23 26.25 -4.87
N LEU A 16 -8.17 25.32 -4.67
CA LEU A 16 -8.74 24.54 -5.76
C LEU A 16 -9.49 25.49 -6.71
N ILE A 17 -8.95 25.69 -7.91
CA ILE A 17 -9.67 26.34 -9.00
C ILE A 17 -10.52 25.26 -9.67
N SER A 18 -11.80 25.23 -9.33
CA SER A 18 -12.82 24.51 -10.09
C SER A 18 -12.96 25.21 -11.45
N VAL A 19 -12.37 24.65 -12.51
CA VAL A 19 -12.58 25.15 -13.87
C VAL A 19 -13.94 24.67 -14.35
N THR A 20 -14.99 25.44 -14.05
CA THR A 20 -16.32 25.26 -14.64
C THR A 20 -16.29 25.80 -16.07
N GLY A 21 -16.00 24.94 -17.04
CA GLY A 21 -16.14 25.28 -18.46
C GLY A 21 -17.61 25.22 -18.89
N CYS A 22 -18.27 26.37 -19.03
CA CYS A 22 -19.54 26.48 -19.75
C CYS A 22 -19.31 27.05 -21.17
N ALA A 23 -19.80 26.35 -22.19
CA ALA A 23 -20.66 26.84 -23.29
C ALA A 23 -20.43 26.08 -24.61
N ALA A 24 -21.45 25.36 -25.10
CA ALA A 24 -21.67 25.16 -26.52
C ALA A 24 -23.19 25.04 -26.78
N GLY A 25 -23.72 25.95 -27.60
CA GLY A 25 -25.14 26.04 -27.97
C GLY A 25 -25.61 24.95 -28.94
N PRO A 26 -26.87 25.03 -29.41
CA PRO A 26 -27.52 23.94 -30.12
C PRO A 26 -27.11 23.95 -31.59
N GLY A 27 -26.42 22.90 -32.03
CA GLY A 27 -26.05 22.72 -33.43
C GLY A 27 -25.30 21.42 -33.61
N GLY A 28 -25.97 20.43 -34.19
CA GLY A 28 -25.41 19.10 -34.39
C GLY A 28 -24.17 19.11 -35.30
N THR A 29 -23.17 18.35 -34.88
CA THR A 29 -22.50 17.32 -35.68
C THR A 29 -21.88 16.37 -34.66
N ALA A 30 -22.03 15.06 -34.88
CA ALA A 30 -21.42 14.04 -34.06
C ALA A 30 -19.90 14.27 -34.05
N SER A 31 -19.38 14.85 -32.96
CA SER A 31 -17.95 14.93 -32.75
C SER A 31 -17.45 13.51 -32.60
N SER A 32 -16.58 13.16 -33.54
CA SER A 32 -15.73 11.98 -33.55
C SER A 32 -15.28 11.67 -32.12
N ALA A 33 -15.29 10.39 -31.76
CA ALA A 33 -14.69 9.88 -30.54
C ALA A 33 -13.27 10.42 -30.42
N THR A 34 -13.11 11.56 -29.75
CA THR A 34 -11.83 12.00 -29.21
C THR A 34 -11.42 10.85 -28.31
N THR A 35 -10.33 10.19 -28.67
CA THR A 35 -9.64 9.26 -27.80
C THR A 35 -9.32 10.08 -26.56
N ALA A 36 -10.17 9.98 -25.54
CA ALA A 36 -9.97 10.73 -24.30
C ALA A 36 -8.57 10.36 -23.82
N ALA A 37 -7.71 11.37 -23.68
CA ALA A 37 -6.33 11.17 -23.27
C ALA A 37 -6.34 10.42 -21.93
N VAL A 38 -5.56 9.34 -21.86
CA VAL A 38 -5.43 8.57 -20.63
C VAL A 38 -4.87 9.50 -19.56
N PRO A 39 -5.54 9.65 -18.40
CA PRO A 39 -4.99 10.43 -17.30
C PRO A 39 -3.54 10.02 -17.03
N GLN A 40 -2.67 11.01 -16.86
CA GLN A 40 -1.27 10.78 -16.55
C GLN A 40 -1.02 11.19 -15.11
N LEU A 41 -0.15 10.44 -14.44
CA LEU A 41 0.36 10.83 -13.13
C LEU A 41 1.14 12.14 -13.28
N ASP A 42 1.02 13.02 -12.29
CA ASP A 42 1.82 14.25 -12.26
C ASP A 42 3.33 13.91 -12.34
N PRO A 43 4.10 14.55 -13.24
CA PRO A 43 5.52 14.22 -13.42
C PRO A 43 6.38 14.41 -12.17
N GLN A 44 6.03 15.35 -11.28
CA GLN A 44 6.74 15.54 -10.02
C GLN A 44 6.44 14.39 -9.06
N VAL A 45 5.18 13.95 -8.99
CA VAL A 45 4.81 12.77 -8.18
C VAL A 45 5.51 11.52 -8.71
N ALA A 46 5.55 11.33 -10.04
CA ALA A 46 6.28 10.22 -10.65
C ALA A 46 7.78 10.24 -10.29
N SER A 47 8.44 11.41 -10.42
CA SER A 47 9.85 11.57 -10.05
C SER A 47 10.10 11.27 -8.56
N THR A 48 9.21 11.72 -7.67
CA THR A 48 9.31 11.44 -6.23
C THR A 48 9.21 9.95 -5.92
N LEU A 49 8.31 9.22 -6.61
CA LEU A 49 8.17 7.78 -6.44
C LEU A 49 9.40 7.02 -6.97
N ASP A 50 9.96 7.45 -8.10
CA ASP A 50 11.20 6.88 -8.65
C ASP A 50 12.41 7.12 -7.74
N ASP A 51 12.52 8.32 -7.16
CA ASP A 51 13.57 8.66 -6.21
C ASP A 51 13.44 7.88 -4.90
N ALA A 52 12.20 7.68 -4.42
CA ALA A 52 11.92 6.81 -3.28
C ALA A 52 12.31 5.35 -3.57
N LEU A 53 11.92 4.82 -4.73
CA LEU A 53 12.28 3.46 -5.15
C LEU A 53 13.80 3.29 -5.19
N ARG A 54 14.51 4.21 -5.84
CA ARG A 54 15.97 4.15 -5.96
C ARG A 54 16.65 4.21 -4.60
N THR A 55 16.11 5.01 -3.69
CA THR A 55 16.64 5.09 -2.32
C THR A 55 16.46 3.76 -1.59
N VAL A 56 15.25 3.17 -1.64
CA VAL A 56 14.98 1.89 -0.99
C VAL A 56 15.84 0.78 -1.59
N GLN A 57 16.01 0.74 -2.91
CA GLN A 57 16.90 -0.22 -3.58
C GLN A 57 18.37 -0.10 -3.15
N ALA A 58 18.79 1.09 -2.70
CA ALA A 58 20.14 1.33 -2.20
C ALA A 58 20.27 1.14 -0.68
N SER A 59 19.17 0.90 0.04
CA SER A 59 19.17 0.72 1.48
C SER A 59 19.85 -0.61 1.88
N PRO A 60 20.64 -0.63 2.97
CA PRO A 60 21.18 -1.86 3.53
C PRO A 60 20.08 -2.88 3.84
N GLY A 61 20.36 -4.16 3.60
CA GLY A 61 19.45 -5.27 3.88
C GLY A 61 18.30 -5.41 2.90
N VAL A 62 18.19 -4.56 1.86
CA VAL A 62 17.16 -4.70 0.82
C VAL A 62 17.69 -5.60 -0.30
N ALA A 63 17.08 -6.78 -0.47
CA ALA A 63 17.41 -7.71 -1.54
C ALA A 63 16.77 -7.28 -2.86
N SER A 64 15.51 -6.82 -2.82
CA SER A 64 14.82 -6.26 -3.99
C SER A 64 13.73 -5.29 -3.58
N ALA A 65 13.44 -4.32 -4.45
CA ALA A 65 12.32 -3.41 -4.29
C ALA A 65 11.72 -3.07 -5.65
N THR A 66 10.40 -3.07 -5.71
CA THR A 66 9.61 -2.79 -6.92
C THR A 66 8.50 -1.81 -6.60
N ASN A 67 8.02 -1.10 -7.62
CA ASN A 67 6.87 -0.21 -7.53
C ASN A 67 5.91 -0.47 -8.70
N ARG A 68 4.61 -0.48 -8.42
CA ARG A 68 3.54 -0.44 -9.41
C ARG A 68 2.70 0.80 -9.20
N ILE A 69 2.56 1.61 -10.23
CA ILE A 69 1.58 2.70 -10.26
C ILE A 69 0.32 2.17 -10.92
N GLU A 70 -0.83 2.38 -10.27
CA GLU A 70 -2.13 1.99 -10.77
C GLU A 70 -2.99 3.21 -11.05
N LEU A 71 -3.71 3.16 -12.17
CA LEU A 71 -4.74 4.13 -12.53
C LEU A 71 -6.10 3.50 -12.24
N HIS A 72 -6.85 4.11 -11.33
CA HIS A 72 -8.22 3.73 -11.03
C HIS A 72 -9.14 4.71 -11.74
N GLN A 73 -10.04 4.21 -12.57
CA GLN A 73 -11.03 5.03 -13.27
C GLN A 73 -12.42 4.54 -12.93
N ARG A 74 -13.32 5.48 -12.61
CA ARG A 74 -14.70 5.18 -12.26
C ARG A 74 -15.65 6.06 -13.05
N TYR A 75 -16.71 5.46 -13.54
CA TYR A 75 -17.80 6.15 -14.21
C TYR A 75 -19.05 6.16 -13.35
N THR A 76 -19.63 7.34 -13.18
CA THR A 76 -20.83 7.53 -12.37
C THR A 76 -21.95 8.14 -13.23
N ALA A 77 -23.13 7.52 -13.19
CA ALA A 77 -24.31 8.07 -13.86
C ALA A 77 -24.81 9.34 -13.14
N ALA A 78 -25.72 10.08 -13.79
CA ALA A 78 -26.26 11.33 -13.23
C ALA A 78 -26.98 11.15 -11.88
N ASP A 79 -27.45 9.94 -11.58
CA ASP A 79 -28.10 9.57 -10.31
C ASP A 79 -27.11 9.10 -9.22
N GLY A 80 -25.81 9.08 -9.50
CA GLY A 80 -24.77 8.62 -8.57
C GLY A 80 -24.43 7.13 -8.66
N THR A 81 -25.09 6.36 -9.54
CA THR A 81 -24.84 4.93 -9.70
C THR A 81 -23.48 4.65 -10.34
N ASP A 82 -22.75 3.66 -9.83
CA ASP A 82 -21.53 3.15 -10.48
C ASP A 82 -21.89 2.42 -11.78
N VAL A 83 -21.38 2.93 -12.89
CA VAL A 83 -21.60 2.37 -14.23
C VAL A 83 -20.27 2.08 -14.92
N THR A 84 -19.23 1.83 -14.13
CA THR A 84 -17.88 1.51 -14.62
C THR A 84 -17.90 0.23 -15.46
N PRO A 85 -17.47 0.28 -16.74
CA PRO A 85 -17.46 -0.90 -17.59
C PRO A 85 -16.54 -1.99 -17.06
N PRO A 86 -16.92 -3.28 -17.15
CA PRO A 86 -16.05 -4.37 -16.78
C PRO A 86 -14.78 -4.37 -17.65
N GLY A 87 -13.64 -4.71 -17.04
CA GLY A 87 -12.33 -4.76 -17.70
C GLY A 87 -11.59 -3.43 -17.80
N LEU A 88 -12.17 -2.32 -17.32
CA LEU A 88 -11.50 -1.02 -17.33
C LEU A 88 -10.22 -1.01 -16.48
N ASP A 89 -10.24 -1.64 -15.30
CA ASP A 89 -9.06 -1.70 -14.43
C ASP A 89 -7.91 -2.51 -15.05
N ALA A 90 -8.24 -3.61 -15.74
CA ALA A 90 -7.27 -4.40 -16.48
C ALA A 90 -6.66 -3.57 -17.62
N TRP A 91 -7.48 -2.77 -18.32
CA TRP A 91 -7.00 -1.87 -19.37
C TRP A 91 -6.12 -0.74 -18.81
N ASN A 92 -6.52 -0.10 -17.71
CA ASN A 92 -5.76 0.97 -17.05
C ASN A 92 -4.36 0.50 -16.65
N ASN A 93 -4.25 -0.73 -16.17
CA ASN A 93 -3.02 -1.26 -15.59
C ASN A 93 -2.24 -2.18 -16.55
N ARG A 94 -2.58 -2.17 -17.85
CA ARG A 94 -1.96 -3.03 -18.88
C ARG A 94 -0.45 -2.79 -19.05
N ASP A 95 -0.03 -1.54 -18.86
CA ASP A 95 1.33 -1.06 -19.15
C ASP A 95 2.22 -1.11 -17.89
N ALA A 96 1.72 -1.63 -16.76
CA ALA A 96 2.51 -1.82 -15.53
C ALA A 96 3.72 -2.77 -15.74
N GLY A 97 3.70 -3.58 -16.80
CA GLY A 97 4.80 -4.48 -17.16
C GLY A 97 4.83 -5.78 -16.32
N PRO A 98 5.54 -6.82 -16.78
CA PRO A 98 5.54 -8.14 -16.14
C PRO A 98 6.34 -8.18 -14.82
N ALA A 99 7.20 -7.19 -14.57
CA ALA A 99 8.03 -7.09 -13.37
C ALA A 99 7.40 -6.21 -12.28
N ALA A 100 6.26 -5.56 -12.56
CA ALA A 100 5.50 -4.87 -11.53
C ALA A 100 4.89 -5.88 -10.56
N PRO A 101 4.77 -5.52 -9.26
CA PRO A 101 4.08 -6.37 -8.31
C PRO A 101 2.63 -6.65 -8.74
N PRO A 102 1.97 -7.67 -8.16
CA PRO A 102 0.55 -7.92 -8.41
C PRO A 102 -0.30 -6.67 -8.12
N PRO A 103 -1.50 -6.56 -8.72
CA PRO A 103 -2.39 -5.44 -8.44
C PRO A 103 -2.76 -5.33 -6.96
N ILE A 104 -3.02 -4.12 -6.47
CA ILE A 104 -3.48 -3.92 -5.09
C ILE A 104 -4.81 -4.67 -4.90
N GLY A 105 -4.87 -5.56 -3.90
CA GLY A 105 -6.04 -6.40 -3.64
C GLY A 105 -6.21 -7.58 -4.62
N GLY A 106 -5.24 -7.80 -5.51
CA GLY A 106 -5.16 -9.02 -6.30
C GLY A 106 -4.94 -10.23 -5.41
N VAL A 107 -5.66 -11.32 -5.69
CA VAL A 107 -5.37 -12.63 -5.09
C VAL A 107 -3.93 -13.02 -5.40
N SER A 108 -3.25 -13.63 -4.43
CA SER A 108 -1.88 -14.13 -4.62
C SER A 108 -1.81 -15.01 -5.88
N PRO A 109 -0.78 -14.90 -6.73
CA PRO A 109 -0.62 -15.75 -7.91
C PRO A 109 -0.53 -17.25 -7.58
N ASP A 110 -0.32 -17.59 -6.30
CA ASP A 110 -0.37 -18.95 -5.76
C ASP A 110 -1.79 -19.49 -5.51
N ASP A 111 -2.85 -18.78 -5.90
CA ASP A 111 -4.21 -19.30 -5.93
C ASP A 111 -4.56 -19.83 -7.35
N PRO A 112 -4.39 -21.13 -7.63
CA PRO A 112 -4.39 -21.68 -9.00
C PRO A 112 -5.78 -21.76 -9.66
N VAL A 113 -6.83 -21.21 -9.06
CA VAL A 113 -8.22 -21.46 -9.46
C VAL A 113 -8.78 -20.40 -10.42
N LEU A 114 -8.17 -19.22 -10.54
CA LEU A 114 -8.69 -18.16 -11.42
C LEU A 114 -7.85 -17.97 -12.68
N PRO A 115 -8.41 -18.17 -13.89
CA PRO A 115 -7.72 -17.80 -15.12
C PRO A 115 -7.46 -16.28 -15.12
N PRO A 116 -6.33 -15.82 -15.66
CA PRO A 116 -6.03 -14.40 -15.73
C PRO A 116 -7.16 -13.68 -16.49
N VAL A 117 -7.68 -12.61 -15.91
CA VAL A 117 -8.66 -11.75 -16.60
C VAL A 117 -7.98 -11.20 -17.86
N PRO A 118 -8.51 -11.45 -19.06
CA PRO A 118 -7.88 -10.98 -20.28
C PRO A 118 -7.88 -9.45 -20.31
N THR A 119 -6.69 -8.86 -20.48
CA THR A 119 -6.52 -7.43 -20.63
C THR A 119 -7.16 -6.95 -21.94
N PRO A 120 -8.13 -6.02 -21.92
CA PRO A 120 -8.72 -5.49 -23.14
C PRO A 120 -7.65 -4.80 -24.01
N SER A 121 -7.67 -5.06 -25.31
CA SER A 121 -6.77 -4.37 -26.26
C SER A 121 -7.19 -2.92 -26.52
N THR A 122 -8.47 -2.61 -26.33
CA THR A 122 -9.05 -1.26 -26.46
C THR A 122 -9.67 -0.80 -25.15
N ARG A 123 -9.68 0.52 -24.93
CA ARG A 123 -10.34 1.12 -23.77
C ARG A 123 -11.83 0.79 -23.82
N PRO A 124 -12.42 0.22 -22.76
CA PRO A 124 -13.86 0.08 -22.66
C PRO A 124 -14.56 1.44 -22.81
N ALA A 125 -15.59 1.51 -23.65
CA ALA A 125 -16.31 2.75 -23.89
C ALA A 125 -17.14 3.13 -22.65
N PRO A 126 -17.09 4.39 -22.19
CA PRO A 126 -17.93 4.83 -21.09
C PRO A 126 -19.41 4.89 -21.48
N PRO A 127 -20.34 4.63 -20.54
CA PRO A 127 -21.75 4.87 -20.78
C PRO A 127 -22.02 6.34 -21.10
N ALA A 128 -22.96 6.59 -22.03
CA ALA A 128 -23.30 7.94 -22.46
C ALA A 128 -23.84 8.77 -21.28
N GLY A 129 -23.31 9.98 -21.11
CA GLY A 129 -23.71 10.90 -20.03
C GLY A 129 -23.15 10.56 -18.65
N ALA A 130 -22.28 9.55 -18.54
CA ALA A 130 -21.56 9.27 -17.29
C ALA A 130 -20.44 10.29 -17.05
N THR A 131 -20.21 10.61 -15.78
CA THR A 131 -19.07 11.42 -15.33
C THR A 131 -17.89 10.51 -15.02
N GLU A 132 -16.72 10.86 -15.54
CA GLU A 132 -15.46 10.15 -15.29
C GLU A 132 -14.74 10.75 -14.09
N THR A 133 -14.29 9.89 -13.17
CA THR A 133 -13.35 10.24 -12.10
C THR A 133 -12.15 9.30 -12.17
N HIS A 134 -10.98 9.79 -11.76
CA HIS A 134 -9.78 8.98 -11.72
C HIS A 134 -8.96 9.29 -10.47
N SER A 135 -8.23 8.28 -10.01
CA SER A 135 -7.21 8.40 -8.97
C SER A 135 -6.01 7.54 -9.34
N PHE A 136 -4.86 7.89 -8.78
CA PHE A 136 -3.67 7.07 -8.86
C PHE A 136 -3.38 6.45 -7.50
N SER A 137 -2.80 5.26 -7.50
CA SER A 137 -2.14 4.68 -6.34
C SER A 137 -0.79 4.10 -6.72
N SER A 138 0.06 3.86 -5.75
CA SER A 138 1.39 3.27 -5.92
C SER A 138 1.60 2.19 -4.88
N ALA A 139 2.01 1.00 -5.33
CA ALA A 139 2.28 -0.16 -4.50
C ALA A 139 3.76 -0.50 -4.57
N PHE A 140 4.47 -0.27 -3.46
CA PHE A 140 5.83 -0.73 -3.27
C PHE A 140 5.82 -2.12 -2.66
N VAL A 141 6.60 -3.02 -3.25
CA VAL A 141 6.91 -4.32 -2.64
C VAL A 141 8.41 -4.39 -2.46
N VAL A 142 8.83 -4.54 -1.20
CA VAL A 142 10.23 -4.59 -0.77
C VAL A 142 10.47 -5.93 -0.10
N THR A 143 11.45 -6.66 -0.60
CA THR A 143 11.93 -7.90 0.00
C THR A 143 13.29 -7.63 0.61
N MET A 144 13.40 -7.83 1.92
CA MET A 144 14.65 -7.76 2.66
C MET A 144 15.50 -9.01 2.44
N ASP A 145 16.79 -8.90 2.70
CA ASP A 145 17.65 -10.05 2.94
C ASP A 145 17.10 -10.83 4.17
N PRO A 146 17.13 -12.18 4.15
CA PRO A 146 16.61 -12.99 5.27
C PRO A 146 17.31 -12.71 6.61
N ASP A 147 18.57 -12.28 6.56
CA ASP A 147 19.38 -11.98 7.75
C ASP A 147 19.40 -10.49 8.10
N ALA A 148 18.59 -9.66 7.42
CA ALA A 148 18.54 -8.22 7.67
C ALA A 148 18.07 -7.93 9.12
N PRO A 149 18.82 -7.13 9.91
CA PRO A 149 18.41 -6.78 11.25
C PRO A 149 17.16 -5.88 11.25
N PRO A 150 16.38 -5.86 12.35
CA PRO A 150 15.17 -5.04 12.45
C PRO A 150 15.38 -3.55 12.16
N SER A 151 16.55 -3.01 12.48
CA SER A 151 16.92 -1.62 12.20
C SER A 151 17.02 -1.30 10.71
N GLU A 152 17.43 -2.27 9.87
CA GLU A 152 17.47 -2.08 8.42
C GLU A 152 16.07 -2.16 7.83
N ALA A 153 15.24 -3.10 8.29
CA ALA A 153 13.84 -3.19 7.92
C ALA A 153 13.05 -1.92 8.32
N ALA A 154 13.32 -1.37 9.51
CA ALA A 154 12.69 -0.15 9.99
C ALA A 154 13.06 1.10 9.18
N ALA A 155 14.27 1.14 8.60
CA ALA A 155 14.73 2.28 7.82
C ALA A 155 13.96 2.45 6.50
N VAL A 156 13.39 1.37 5.94
CA VAL A 156 12.65 1.41 4.67
C VAL A 156 11.41 2.33 4.72
N PRO A 157 10.42 2.11 5.62
CA PRO A 157 9.25 2.98 5.70
C PRO A 157 9.61 4.42 6.06
N VAL A 158 10.64 4.63 6.90
CA VAL A 158 11.14 5.98 7.25
C VAL A 158 11.70 6.69 6.00
N ALA A 159 12.62 6.04 5.27
CA ALA A 159 13.24 6.62 4.08
C ALA A 159 12.23 6.94 2.97
N MET A 160 11.16 6.13 2.87
CA MET A 160 10.02 6.42 1.99
C MET A 160 9.22 7.63 2.47
N ALA A 161 8.87 7.71 3.76
CA ALA A 161 8.11 8.82 4.34
C ALA A 161 8.84 10.17 4.30
N GLU A 162 10.18 10.17 4.27
CA GLU A 162 10.97 11.40 4.06
C GLU A 162 10.86 11.98 2.65
N ARG A 163 10.54 11.14 1.66
CA ARG A 163 10.56 11.51 0.24
C ARG A 163 9.16 11.67 -0.33
N ILE A 164 8.27 10.77 0.07
CA ILE A 164 6.89 10.73 -0.37
C ILE A 164 6.07 11.62 0.57
N ALA A 165 5.21 12.44 -0.03
CA ALA A 165 4.24 13.27 0.68
C ALA A 165 2.83 13.03 0.08
N TRP A 166 2.45 11.76 -0.02
CA TRP A 166 1.25 11.32 -0.75
C TRP A 166 0.59 10.09 -0.10
N THR A 167 -0.72 10.17 0.13
CA THR A 167 -1.54 9.12 0.74
C THR A 167 -1.87 7.96 -0.20
N GLY A 168 -1.67 8.12 -1.51
CA GLY A 168 -1.92 7.08 -2.51
C GLY A 168 -0.89 5.95 -2.52
N VAL A 169 -0.01 5.87 -1.51
CA VAL A 169 1.10 4.91 -1.47
C VAL A 169 0.86 3.82 -0.43
N THR A 170 1.06 2.59 -0.87
CA THR A 170 1.12 1.39 -0.03
C THR A 170 2.52 0.80 -0.13
N LEU A 171 3.10 0.41 1.01
CA LEU A 171 4.34 -0.35 1.08
C LEU A 171 4.05 -1.72 1.69
N THR A 172 4.42 -2.78 1.01
CA THR A 172 4.54 -4.13 1.58
C THR A 172 6.01 -4.46 1.74
N LEU A 173 6.45 -4.63 2.99
CA LEU A 173 7.82 -5.01 3.35
C LEU A 173 7.84 -6.45 3.85
N GLN A 174 8.68 -7.29 3.25
CA GLN A 174 8.78 -8.71 3.57
C GLN A 174 10.19 -9.06 4.03
N VAL A 175 10.30 -9.80 5.14
CA VAL A 175 11.52 -10.50 5.54
C VAL A 175 11.29 -12.00 5.29
N PRO A 176 11.95 -12.60 4.27
CA PRO A 176 11.78 -14.01 3.94
C PRO A 176 12.14 -14.93 5.10
N THR A 177 11.67 -16.18 5.04
CA THR A 177 12.11 -17.22 5.97
C THR A 177 13.64 -17.37 5.94
N GLY A 178 14.25 -17.40 7.10
CA GLY A 178 15.69 -17.62 7.28
C GLY A 178 15.98 -18.55 8.46
N PRO A 179 17.27 -18.72 8.82
CA PRO A 179 17.65 -19.56 9.94
C PRO A 179 16.99 -19.10 11.25
N GLY A 180 16.13 -19.95 11.82
CA GLY A 180 15.51 -19.73 13.13
C GLY A 180 14.33 -18.75 13.15
N HIS A 181 13.83 -18.31 11.99
CA HIS A 181 12.64 -17.46 11.93
C HIS A 181 11.80 -17.72 10.68
N VAL A 182 10.49 -17.51 10.79
CA VAL A 182 9.55 -17.65 9.65
C VAL A 182 9.43 -16.34 8.85
N LEU A 183 8.84 -16.43 7.65
CA LEU A 183 8.42 -15.26 6.87
C LEU A 183 7.61 -14.28 7.73
N SER A 184 7.96 -13.00 7.62
CA SER A 184 7.15 -11.90 8.15
C SER A 184 6.90 -10.84 7.09
N SER A 185 5.70 -10.26 7.11
CA SER A 185 5.29 -9.18 6.22
C SER A 185 4.67 -8.04 7.02
N VAL A 186 4.93 -6.80 6.62
CA VAL A 186 4.23 -5.62 7.13
C VAL A 186 3.78 -4.72 5.99
N THR A 187 2.53 -4.31 6.04
CA THR A 187 1.94 -3.38 5.09
C THR A 187 1.73 -2.02 5.75
N TYR A 188 2.27 -0.96 5.15
CA TYR A 188 2.01 0.44 5.52
C TYR A 188 1.10 1.04 4.45
N SER A 189 -0.10 1.46 4.85
CA SER A 189 -1.13 1.94 3.91
C SER A 189 -1.51 3.37 4.21
N GLY A 190 -1.29 4.27 3.24
CA GLY A 190 -1.68 5.67 3.34
C GLY A 190 -0.90 6.47 4.39
N THR A 191 0.27 6.01 4.79
CA THR A 191 1.09 6.59 5.87
C THR A 191 2.12 7.61 5.38
N PHE A 192 2.25 7.81 4.07
CA PHE A 192 3.37 8.53 3.45
C PHE A 192 3.05 9.99 3.11
N ASP A 193 2.03 10.59 3.71
CA ASP A 193 1.82 12.05 3.73
C ASP A 193 2.27 12.67 5.07
N GLN A 194 2.79 11.85 5.97
CA GLN A 194 3.26 12.22 7.30
C GLN A 194 4.59 11.53 7.61
N GLN A 195 5.28 12.02 8.64
CA GLN A 195 6.50 11.37 9.12
C GLN A 195 6.15 10.06 9.85
N ILE A 196 6.96 9.04 9.62
CA ILE A 196 6.97 7.80 10.39
C ILE A 196 8.11 7.91 11.41
N PRO A 197 7.84 7.94 12.72
CA PRO A 197 8.91 8.03 13.72
C PRO A 197 9.80 6.78 13.71
N ASP A 198 11.12 6.97 13.83
CA ASP A 198 12.11 5.88 13.90
C ASP A 198 11.78 4.85 14.96
N GLU A 199 11.39 5.29 16.16
CA GLU A 199 11.02 4.41 17.27
C GLU A 199 9.80 3.53 16.94
N THR A 200 8.83 4.07 16.19
CA THR A 200 7.64 3.32 15.77
C THR A 200 8.01 2.27 14.72
N ALA A 201 8.76 2.66 13.69
CA ALA A 201 9.21 1.73 12.66
C ALA A 201 10.09 0.62 13.24
N LEU A 202 11.02 0.98 14.13
CA LEU A 202 11.89 0.02 14.82
C LEU A 202 11.11 -0.90 15.75
N GLY A 203 10.13 -0.38 16.49
CA GLY A 203 9.27 -1.18 17.36
C GLY A 203 8.48 -2.23 16.59
N VAL A 204 7.91 -1.86 15.44
CA VAL A 204 7.19 -2.79 14.54
C VAL A 204 8.14 -3.85 13.98
N ALA A 205 9.27 -3.44 13.40
CA ALA A 205 10.24 -4.38 12.82
C ALA A 205 10.82 -5.34 13.88
N SER A 206 11.17 -4.83 15.08
CA SER A 206 11.71 -5.64 16.17
C SER A 206 10.67 -6.60 16.75
N GLY A 207 9.41 -6.15 16.85
CA GLY A 207 8.29 -6.99 17.27
C GLY A 207 8.07 -8.15 16.31
N LEU A 208 8.04 -7.86 15.00
CA LEU A 208 7.89 -8.89 13.97
C LEU A 208 9.05 -9.89 13.96
N ALA A 209 10.29 -9.42 14.05
CA ALA A 209 11.46 -10.31 14.13
C ALA A 209 11.44 -11.22 15.36
N THR A 210 11.05 -10.68 16.52
CA THR A 210 10.95 -11.46 17.76
C THR A 210 9.85 -12.53 17.66
N LEU A 211 8.69 -12.15 17.11
CA LEU A 211 7.60 -13.09 16.88
C LEU A 211 7.97 -14.14 15.82
N ALA A 212 8.70 -13.76 14.77
CA ALA A 212 9.07 -14.64 13.67
C ALA A 212 10.01 -15.75 14.16
N ALA A 213 10.86 -15.44 15.14
CA ALA A 213 11.75 -16.40 15.80
C ALA A 213 11.09 -17.20 16.92
N THR A 214 9.81 -16.95 17.24
CA THR A 214 9.12 -17.62 18.34
C THR A 214 8.72 -19.05 17.94
N PRO A 215 9.13 -20.08 18.72
CA PRO A 215 8.72 -21.45 18.44
C PRO A 215 7.20 -21.62 18.41
N GLY A 216 6.71 -22.26 17.35
CA GLY A 216 5.28 -22.50 17.12
C GLY A 216 4.60 -21.44 16.26
N VAL A 217 5.27 -20.34 15.90
CA VAL A 217 4.80 -19.40 14.89
C VAL A 217 5.10 -19.94 13.49
N THR A 218 4.15 -19.85 12.56
CA THR A 218 4.25 -20.37 11.19
C THR A 218 4.17 -19.29 10.11
N GLY A 219 3.73 -18.08 10.47
CA GLY A 219 3.71 -16.92 9.58
C GLY A 219 3.23 -15.66 10.31
N LEU A 220 3.64 -14.50 9.82
CA LEU A 220 3.30 -13.21 10.40
C LEU A 220 2.94 -12.19 9.32
N GLU A 221 1.84 -11.49 9.56
CA GLU A 221 1.42 -10.37 8.73
C GLU A 221 0.97 -9.24 9.64
N ALA A 222 1.52 -8.04 9.45
CA ALA A 222 1.09 -6.83 10.11
C ALA A 222 0.55 -5.81 9.11
N SER A 223 -0.41 -4.99 9.56
CA SER A 223 -0.97 -3.89 8.79
C SER A 223 -0.98 -2.62 9.65
N ILE A 224 -0.25 -1.61 9.20
CA ILE A 224 -0.07 -0.33 9.86
C ILE A 224 -0.87 0.72 9.07
N PRO A 225 -2.01 1.20 9.61
CA PRO A 225 -2.83 2.20 8.93
C PRO A 225 -2.17 3.59 9.01
N GLN A 226 -2.68 4.53 8.20
CA GLN A 226 -2.26 5.95 8.19
C GLN A 226 -2.16 6.59 9.59
N THR A 227 -2.98 6.16 10.56
CA THR A 227 -2.94 6.73 11.92
C THR A 227 -1.71 6.32 12.71
N MET A 228 -0.90 5.38 12.18
CA MET A 228 0.23 4.72 12.85
C MET A 228 -0.16 4.04 14.16
N ARG A 229 -1.46 3.91 14.42
CA ARG A 229 -1.97 3.34 15.64
C ARG A 229 -2.00 1.83 15.47
N ILE A 230 -1.14 1.16 16.23
CA ILE A 230 -1.06 -0.29 16.28
C ILE A 230 -2.20 -0.77 17.19
N ASP A 231 -3.33 -1.09 16.57
CA ASP A 231 -4.58 -1.43 17.25
C ASP A 231 -5.01 -2.86 16.91
N TYR A 232 -6.18 -3.24 17.42
CA TYR A 232 -6.90 -4.43 17.01
C TYR A 232 -6.92 -4.63 15.49
N GLY A 233 -6.50 -5.81 15.03
CA GLY A 233 -6.45 -6.18 13.60
C GLY A 233 -5.16 -5.77 12.88
N SER A 234 -4.23 -5.09 13.54
CA SER A 234 -2.92 -4.75 12.96
C SER A 234 -1.94 -5.91 12.87
N LEU A 235 -2.25 -7.07 13.45
CA LEU A 235 -1.36 -8.24 13.46
C LEU A 235 -2.14 -9.54 13.32
N THR A 236 -1.74 -10.36 12.35
CA THR A 236 -2.19 -11.73 12.11
C THR A 236 -1.01 -12.68 12.30
N ILE A 237 -1.22 -13.74 13.07
CA ILE A 237 -0.19 -14.74 13.40
C ILE A 237 -0.70 -16.14 13.07
N GLY A 238 0.02 -16.85 12.21
CA GLY A 238 -0.11 -18.29 12.04
C GLY A 238 0.61 -19.03 13.16
N VAL A 239 -0.03 -20.07 13.73
CA VAL A 239 0.59 -20.95 14.74
C VAL A 239 0.48 -22.41 14.32
N SER A 240 1.46 -23.23 14.70
CA SER A 240 1.49 -24.67 14.38
C SER A 240 0.42 -25.48 15.10
N SER A 241 -0.01 -25.01 16.28
CA SER A 241 -1.07 -25.58 17.09
C SER A 241 -1.74 -24.49 17.93
N ALA A 242 -3.06 -24.59 18.08
CA ALA A 242 -3.86 -23.69 18.90
C ALA A 242 -3.98 -24.19 20.36
N ASP A 243 -2.95 -24.89 20.87
CA ASP A 243 -2.92 -25.32 22.26
C ASP A 243 -2.58 -24.15 23.20
N ASP A 244 -3.09 -24.22 24.43
CA ASP A 244 -2.95 -23.13 25.41
C ASP A 244 -1.50 -22.78 25.72
N ALA A 245 -0.56 -23.74 25.65
CA ALA A 245 0.85 -23.49 25.95
C ALA A 245 1.53 -22.70 24.82
N THR A 246 1.22 -23.04 23.56
CA THR A 246 1.69 -22.29 22.38
C THR A 246 1.08 -20.89 22.36
N LEU A 247 -0.23 -20.77 22.59
CA LEU A 247 -0.92 -19.48 22.63
C LEU A 247 -0.42 -18.59 23.77
N ALA A 248 -0.23 -19.13 24.98
CA ALA A 248 0.30 -18.37 26.11
C ALA A 248 1.74 -17.88 25.86
N ARG A 249 2.58 -18.70 25.22
CA ARG A 249 3.94 -18.32 24.84
C ARG A 249 3.93 -17.16 23.85
N VAL A 250 3.19 -17.30 22.74
CA VAL A 250 3.08 -16.27 21.71
C VAL A 250 2.54 -14.97 22.31
N ARG A 251 1.51 -15.06 23.16
CA ARG A 251 0.95 -13.89 23.83
C ARG A 251 1.93 -13.19 24.76
N GLY A 252 2.70 -13.96 25.54
CA GLY A 252 3.75 -13.40 26.39
C GLY A 252 4.84 -12.67 25.61
N VAL A 253 5.13 -13.10 24.37
CA VAL A 253 6.04 -12.36 23.47
C VAL A 253 5.38 -11.07 22.99
N ILE A 254 4.13 -11.12 22.53
CA ILE A 254 3.39 -9.93 22.04
C ILE A 254 3.36 -8.82 23.08
N ASP A 255 3.10 -9.16 24.35
CA ASP A 255 3.03 -8.20 25.46
C ASP A 255 4.35 -7.43 25.68
N GLY A 256 5.48 -7.96 25.19
CA GLY A 256 6.80 -7.32 25.22
C GLY A 256 7.18 -6.54 23.96
N THR A 257 6.29 -6.42 22.97
CA THR A 257 6.57 -5.78 21.68
C THR A 257 5.73 -4.53 21.46
N ALA A 258 5.95 -3.83 20.34
CA ALA A 258 5.08 -2.74 19.89
C ALA A 258 3.62 -3.17 19.67
N PHE A 259 3.34 -4.48 19.61
CA PHE A 259 2.01 -5.04 19.45
C PHE A 259 1.27 -5.32 20.78
N ALA A 260 1.85 -5.00 21.94
CA ALA A 260 1.25 -5.29 23.25
C ALA A 260 -0.17 -4.71 23.44
N GLY A 261 -0.49 -3.60 22.76
CA GLY A 261 -1.83 -2.98 22.76
C GLY A 261 -2.82 -3.61 21.77
N THR A 262 -2.38 -4.53 20.91
CA THR A 262 -3.24 -5.20 19.95
C THR A 262 -4.01 -6.32 20.65
N THR A 263 -5.34 -6.25 20.64
CA THR A 263 -6.15 -7.39 21.05
C THR A 263 -6.00 -8.48 19.98
N LEU A 264 -5.32 -9.57 20.29
CA LEU A 264 -5.28 -10.78 19.46
C LEU A 264 -6.71 -11.19 19.08
N HIS A 265 -7.07 -11.06 17.82
CA HIS A 265 -8.00 -11.99 17.18
C HIS A 265 -7.22 -12.70 16.10
N GLY A 266 -6.65 -13.83 16.48
CA GLY A 266 -6.29 -14.80 15.47
C GLY A 266 -7.57 -15.19 14.73
N SER A 267 -7.63 -14.93 13.43
CA SER A 267 -7.79 -16.11 12.59
C SER A 267 -6.54 -16.95 12.83
N PHE A 268 -6.56 -17.77 13.89
CA PHE A 268 -5.59 -18.85 14.02
C PHE A 268 -5.93 -19.79 12.88
N GLY A 269 -5.32 -19.53 11.73
CA GLY A 269 -5.70 -20.12 10.46
C GLY A 269 -5.47 -21.62 10.50
N ASN A 270 -6.53 -22.38 10.74
CA ASN A 270 -6.66 -23.77 10.31
C ASN A 270 -7.65 -23.89 9.14
N GLY A 271 -7.78 -22.83 8.33
CA GLY A 271 -8.69 -22.82 7.18
C GLY A 271 -10.18 -22.77 7.52
N ALA A 272 -10.57 -22.35 8.73
CA ALA A 272 -11.96 -22.10 9.06
C ALA A 272 -12.13 -20.69 9.66
N LYS A 273 -12.89 -19.83 8.97
CA LYS A 273 -13.46 -18.61 9.56
C LYS A 273 -14.41 -18.99 10.73
N PRO A 274 -14.58 -18.12 11.74
CA PRO A 274 -15.67 -18.26 12.71
C PRO A 274 -17.04 -18.24 12.04
#